data_AF-A0A941LLN8-F1
#
_entry.id   AF-A0A941LLN8-F1
#
_cell.length_a   1.000
_cell.length_b   1.000
_cell.length_c   1.000
_cell.angle_alpha   90.00
_cell.angle_beta   90.00
_cell.angle_gamma   90.00
#
_symmetry.space_group_name_H-M   'P 1'
#
loop_
_entity.id
_entity.type
_entity.pdbx_description
1 polymer ?
#
loop_
_entity_poly.entity_id
_entity_poly.type
_entity_poly.pdbx_seq_one_letter_code
_entity_poly.pdbx_strand_id
1 'polypeptide(L)'
;MAAPEQQNKMKACNEQANAKGFGEGKGDERKEFMKECLSAKSGKSGGGKDTQQNKMKTCNKEAGEKQLKGDERKKFMSDCLSA
;
A
#
# COMPACT_ATOMS: atom_id res chain seq x y z
N MET A 1 25.29 3.11 -15.70
CA MET A 1 24.04 2.37 -15.95
C MET A 1 23.30 2.18 -14.62
N ALA A 2 22.37 3.06 -14.26
CA ALA A 2 21.58 2.96 -13.03
C ALA A 2 20.22 2.34 -13.36
N ALA A 3 19.98 1.06 -13.04
CA ALA A 3 18.64 0.44 -12.90
C ALA A 3 18.58 -1.07 -12.51
N PRO A 4 19.50 -1.70 -11.72
CA PRO A 4 19.21 -3.03 -11.16
C PRO A 4 18.42 -2.97 -9.84
N GLU A 5 18.57 -1.88 -9.07
CA GLU A 5 17.97 -1.79 -7.73
C GLU A 5 16.45 -1.61 -7.75
N GLN A 6 15.90 -0.78 -8.62
CA GLN A 6 14.44 -0.59 -8.72
C GLN A 6 13.73 -1.87 -9.17
N GLN A 7 14.33 -2.62 -10.10
CA GLN A 7 13.82 -3.92 -10.58
C GLN A 7 13.88 -4.99 -9.46
N ASN A 8 15.00 -5.07 -8.73
CA ASN A 8 15.13 -6.00 -7.60
C ASN A 8 14.14 -5.68 -6.47
N LYS A 9 13.95 -4.38 -6.18
CA LYS A 9 12.93 -3.92 -5.21
C LYS A 9 11.52 -4.29 -5.66
N MET A 10 11.19 -4.06 -6.94
CA MET A 10 9.88 -4.36 -7.49
C MET A 10 9.58 -5.87 -7.47
N LYS A 11 10.57 -6.71 -7.83
CA LYS A 11 10.44 -8.17 -7.76
C LYS A 11 10.23 -8.65 -6.32
N ALA A 12 11.02 -8.17 -5.37
CA ALA A 12 10.87 -8.51 -3.96
C ALA A 12 9.50 -8.08 -3.39
N CYS A 13 9.01 -6.88 -3.76
CA CYS A 13 7.67 -6.43 -3.39
C CYS A 13 6.58 -7.28 -4.05
N ASN A 14 6.79 -7.73 -5.28
CA ASN A 14 5.85 -8.59 -5.98
C ASN A 14 5.78 -9.99 -5.35
N GLU A 15 6.94 -10.58 -5.02
CA GLU A 15 7.02 -11.87 -4.32
C GLU A 15 6.39 -11.81 -2.94
N GLN A 16 6.65 -10.75 -2.18
CA GLN A 16 5.96 -10.53 -0.90
C GLN A 16 4.46 -10.33 -1.09
N ALA A 17 4.03 -9.72 -2.19
CA ALA A 17 2.61 -9.57 -2.46
C ALA A 17 1.94 -10.94 -2.68
N ASN A 18 2.58 -11.80 -3.48
CA ASN A 18 2.11 -13.16 -3.72
C ASN A 18 2.17 -14.03 -2.46
N ALA A 19 3.26 -13.94 -1.68
CA ALA A 19 3.40 -14.66 -0.40
C ALA A 19 2.35 -14.22 0.64
N LYS A 20 1.91 -12.96 0.60
CA LYS A 20 0.79 -12.45 1.40
C LYS A 20 -0.59 -12.80 0.83
N GLY A 21 -0.65 -13.56 -0.26
CA GLY A 21 -1.90 -13.99 -0.87
C GLY A 21 -2.65 -12.87 -1.59
N PHE A 22 -1.95 -11.84 -2.06
CA PHE A 22 -2.47 -10.79 -2.95
C PHE A 22 -2.43 -11.20 -4.45
N GLY A 23 -2.51 -12.52 -4.73
CA GLY A 23 -2.58 -13.11 -6.07
C GLY A 23 -3.91 -12.86 -6.79
N GLU A 24 -4.11 -13.50 -7.95
CA GLU A 24 -5.20 -13.30 -8.92
C GLU A 24 -6.54 -12.86 -8.28
N GLY A 25 -7.02 -11.68 -8.70
CA GLY A 25 -8.25 -11.05 -8.18
C GLY A 25 -8.04 -9.94 -7.14
N LYS A 26 -6.83 -9.80 -6.56
CA LYS A 26 -6.52 -8.76 -5.54
C LYS A 26 -5.62 -7.64 -6.06
N GLY A 27 -5.92 -7.16 -7.28
CA GLY A 27 -5.15 -6.13 -7.97
C GLY A 27 -5.02 -4.82 -7.18
N ASP A 28 -6.11 -4.37 -6.54
CA ASP A 28 -6.11 -3.15 -5.72
C ASP A 28 -5.25 -3.26 -4.47
N GLU A 29 -5.33 -4.40 -3.75
CA GLU A 29 -4.51 -4.63 -2.55
C GLU A 29 -3.03 -4.84 -2.91
N ARG A 30 -2.76 -5.51 -4.03
CA ARG A 30 -1.39 -5.64 -4.56
C ARG A 30 -0.82 -4.29 -4.94
N LYS A 31 -1.61 -3.40 -5.56
CA LYS A 31 -1.18 -2.05 -5.93
C LYS A 31 -0.87 -1.19 -4.72
N GLU A 32 -1.71 -1.25 -3.69
CA GLU A 32 -1.49 -0.60 -2.40
C GLU A 32 -0.23 -1.15 -1.71
N PHE A 33 -0.10 -2.47 -1.63
CA PHE A 33 1.07 -3.14 -1.05
C PHE A 33 2.35 -2.82 -1.83
N MET A 34 2.27 -2.73 -3.15
CA MET A 34 3.40 -2.44 -4.01
C MET A 34 3.81 -0.97 -3.89
N LYS A 35 2.86 -0.04 -3.77
CA LYS A 35 3.12 1.36 -3.49
C LYS A 35 3.76 1.54 -2.11
N GLU A 36 3.24 0.88 -1.08
CA GLU A 36 3.81 0.89 0.28
C GLU A 36 5.21 0.26 0.31
N CYS A 37 5.40 -0.90 -0.32
CA CYS A 37 6.68 -1.61 -0.35
C CYS A 37 7.75 -0.85 -1.16
N LEU A 38 7.38 -0.27 -2.30
CA LEU A 38 8.27 0.58 -3.10
C LEU A 38 8.52 1.91 -2.39
N SER A 39 7.53 2.52 -1.74
CA SER A 39 7.68 3.78 -0.99
C SER A 39 8.46 3.62 0.31
N ALA A 40 8.39 2.45 0.97
CA ALA A 40 9.22 2.12 2.12
C ALA A 40 10.68 1.87 1.72
N LYS A 41 10.92 1.37 0.49
CA LYS A 41 12.26 1.02 -0.03
C LYS A 41 12.87 2.07 -0.96
N SER A 42 12.07 3.07 -1.35
CA SER A 42 12.45 4.26 -2.10
C SER A 42 12.13 5.47 -1.22
N GLY A 43 13.11 5.90 -0.44
CA GLY A 43 12.97 7.07 0.42
C GLY A 43 12.48 8.29 -0.37
N LYS A 44 11.28 8.75 -0.02
CA LYS A 44 10.68 10.07 -0.27
C LYS A 44 10.12 10.33 -1.68
N SER A 45 8.81 10.57 -1.73
CA SER A 45 8.24 11.65 -2.55
C SER A 45 6.98 12.20 -1.88
N GLY A 46 7.14 13.39 -1.29
CA GLY A 46 6.06 14.25 -0.83
C GLY A 46 5.84 15.39 -1.82
N GLY A 47 4.65 15.98 -1.76
CA GLY A 47 4.31 17.21 -2.47
C GLY A 47 2.89 17.18 -3.04
N GLY A 48 1.93 17.78 -2.33
CA GLY A 48 0.55 18.01 -2.79
C GLY A 48 -0.52 17.08 -2.18
N LYS A 49 -0.12 16.24 -1.24
CA LYS A 49 -0.93 15.12 -0.73
C LYS A 49 -0.90 15.04 0.79
N ASP A 50 -0.44 16.08 1.50
CA ASP A 50 -0.24 16.00 2.94
C ASP A 50 -1.54 15.73 3.71
N THR A 51 -2.65 16.36 3.30
CA THR A 51 -3.96 16.12 3.93
C THR A 51 -4.49 14.73 3.63
N GLN A 52 -4.45 14.29 2.36
CA GLN A 52 -4.96 12.97 1.99
C GLN A 52 -4.05 11.85 2.49
N GLN A 53 -2.73 12.03 2.49
CA GLN A 53 -1.79 11.02 3.00
C GLN A 53 -1.78 10.95 4.52
N ASN A 54 -1.95 12.07 5.23
CA ASN A 54 -2.12 12.02 6.67
C ASN A 54 -3.43 11.29 7.02
N LYS A 55 -4.53 11.63 6.35
CA LYS A 55 -5.81 10.92 6.48
C LYS A 55 -5.68 9.44 6.15
N MET A 56 -5.01 9.09 5.05
CA MET A 56 -4.76 7.71 4.65
C MET A 56 -3.93 6.96 5.68
N LYS A 57 -2.92 7.58 6.29
CA LYS A 57 -2.14 6.96 7.36
C LYS A 57 -2.99 6.68 8.60
N THR A 58 -3.82 7.64 9.01
CA THR A 58 -4.77 7.47 10.13
C THR A 58 -5.76 6.36 9.84
N CYS A 59 -6.45 6.40 8.70
CA CYS A 59 -7.38 5.34 8.27
C CYS A 59 -6.69 3.96 8.19
N ASN A 60 -5.43 3.90 7.71
CA ASN A 60 -4.69 2.64 7.65
C ASN A 60 -4.30 2.12 9.04
N LYS A 61 -3.91 3.00 9.96
CA LYS A 61 -3.62 2.63 11.35
C LYS A 61 -4.88 2.06 12.02
N GLU A 62 -6.01 2.76 11.88
CA GLU A 62 -7.28 2.31 12.46
C GLU A 62 -7.76 0.99 11.83
N ALA A 63 -7.60 0.82 10.52
CA ALA A 63 -7.91 -0.45 9.86
C ALA A 63 -7.04 -1.60 10.40
N GLY A 64 -5.76 -1.33 10.67
CA GLY A 64 -4.83 -2.29 11.28
C GLY A 64 -5.17 -2.62 12.73
N GLU A 65 -5.52 -1.62 13.55
CA GLU A 65 -5.96 -1.80 14.95
C GLU A 65 -7.29 -2.57 15.03
N LYS A 66 -8.18 -2.36 14.07
CA LYS A 66 -9.41 -3.14 13.88
C LYS A 66 -9.17 -4.49 13.18
N GLN A 67 -7.93 -4.80 12.85
CA GLN A 67 -7.50 -6.01 12.12
C GLN A 67 -8.30 -6.27 10.83
N LEU A 68 -8.78 -5.21 10.19
CA LEU A 68 -9.59 -5.29 8.98
C LEU A 68 -8.72 -5.81 7.83
N LYS A 69 -9.26 -6.77 7.09
CA LYS A 69 -8.59 -7.42 5.96
C LYS A 69 -9.57 -7.56 4.79
N GLY A 70 -9.03 -7.70 3.58
CA GLY A 70 -9.84 -7.85 2.37
C GLY A 70 -10.84 -6.71 2.19
N ASP A 71 -12.09 -7.06 1.87
CA ASP A 71 -13.18 -6.11 1.63
C ASP A 71 -13.51 -5.22 2.84
N GLU A 72 -13.36 -5.73 4.06
CA GLU A 72 -13.66 -4.94 5.27
C GLU A 72 -12.69 -3.75 5.40
N ARG A 73 -11.41 -3.96 5.09
CA ARG A 73 -10.42 -2.88 5.07
C ARG A 73 -10.72 -1.89 3.95
N LYS A 74 -11.07 -2.36 2.76
CA LYS A 74 -11.39 -1.49 1.61
C LYS A 74 -12.59 -0.61 1.92
N LYS A 75 -13.66 -1.20 2.45
CA LYS A 75 -14.88 -0.48 2.82
C LYS A 75 -14.60 0.56 3.90
N PHE A 76 -13.90 0.16 4.97
CA PHE A 76 -13.49 1.08 6.03
C PHE A 76 -12.60 2.21 5.51
N MET A 77 -11.64 1.90 4.65
CA MET A 77 -10.72 2.89 4.13
C MET A 77 -11.42 3.85 3.14
N SER A 78 -12.38 3.36 2.35
CA SER A 78 -13.24 4.19 1.50
C SER A 78 -14.10 5.12 2.34
N ASP A 79 -14.76 4.62 3.37
CA ASP A 79 -15.59 5.39 4.30
C ASP A 79 -14.75 6.46 5.03
N CYS A 80 -13.64 6.03 5.63
CA CYS A 80 -12.72 6.91 6.35
C CYS A 80 -12.09 7.98 5.44
N LEU A 81 -11.73 7.66 4.20
CA LEU A 81 -11.17 8.62 3.25
C LEU A 81 -12.22 9.53 2.60
N SER A 82 -13.50 9.11 2.54
CA SER A 82 -14.59 9.91 1.97
C SER A 82 -15.15 10.97 2.93
N ALA A 83 -14.84 10.86 4.22
CA ALA A 83 -15.24 11.82 5.26
C ALA A 83 -14.65 13.25 5.12
#